data_AF-A0A9Q1H0W2-F1
#
_entry.id   AF-A0A9Q1H0W2-F1
#
_cell.length_a   1.000
_cell.length_b   1.000
_cell.length_c   1.000
_cell.angle_alpha   90.00
_cell.angle_beta   90.00
_cell.angle_gamma   90.00
#
_symmetry.space_group_name_H-M   'P 1'
#
loop_
_entity.id
_entity.type
_entity.pdbx_description
1 polymer ?
#
loop_
_entity_poly.entity_id
_entity_poly.type
_entity_poly.pdbx_seq_one_letter_code
_entity_poly.pdbx_strand_id
1 'polypeptide(L)'
;MVEKDDQNSISKDSQIKEMYNTVMQRFGQHLMKGIPDYLKKHSQLKRQNVLINKLVEVMRQVAKESGNRKKKIERLQALLASTEFSKQMLSNFDPIPLPIQPEIKINGLIPEKASIFKSALLPCRLVFRTTENKDYTVIAKTGDDLRQDQLILQIISLMDKLLQQENLDLKLTPYNVLATSCKTGFVQFIESTAVADVLSNEGSIQNFFRKHSPKENAAYNISPDVMDTYVKSSAGYCVITYLLGVGDRHLDNLLLTTKGNLFHVDFGYILGRDPKPFPPPMKLSKEMLEGMGGVNSEQFQDFVTLCYTSFLHLRRHANLILNLFSLMVDANVPDIALEPDKTVKKLQDKFRLDLTDEEAVQYMKNLIDVSAGAMFAAWVEQIHKLAQGEGKGEGEGSLEQAPQMLILSTLVHPIFVRVVVLLNAANDKGYTHTVLEEVKGSIARRTDGLEDFTPRKEREAYNVRIVLTGVTTSQGMIPGERYLELMNSDAVLVYLQKGYHEMKVIRF
;
A
#
# COMPACT_ATOMS: atom_id res chain seq x y z
N MET A 1 7.70 21.94 -17.68
CA MET A 1 8.66 22.55 -16.72
C MET A 1 9.48 21.45 -16.08
N VAL A 2 8.86 20.44 -15.49
CA VAL A 2 9.53 19.29 -14.87
C VAL A 2 10.59 18.62 -15.76
N GLU A 3 10.23 18.16 -16.96
CA GLU A 3 11.20 17.51 -17.88
C GLU A 3 12.38 18.41 -18.32
N LYS A 4 12.20 19.74 -18.27
CA LYS A 4 13.29 20.68 -18.55
C LYS A 4 14.24 20.82 -17.35
N ASP A 5 13.69 20.73 -16.15
CA ASP A 5 14.39 20.91 -14.89
C ASP A 5 14.97 19.59 -14.33
N ASP A 6 14.73 18.46 -15.00
CA ASP A 6 15.28 17.16 -14.62
C ASP A 6 16.80 17.14 -14.80
N GLN A 7 17.52 17.19 -13.67
CA GLN A 7 18.98 17.18 -13.64
C GLN A 7 19.57 15.77 -13.76
N ASN A 8 18.77 14.71 -13.58
CA ASN A 8 19.25 13.33 -13.71
C ASN A 8 19.33 12.89 -15.19
N SER A 9 18.67 13.60 -16.10
CA SER A 9 18.84 13.46 -17.56
C SER A 9 20.24 13.92 -18.06
N ILE A 10 21.04 14.58 -17.20
CA ILE A 10 22.25 15.32 -17.60
C ILE A 10 23.43 14.43 -17.99
N SER A 11 23.49 13.16 -17.56
CA SER A 11 24.66 12.32 -17.86
C SER A 11 24.56 11.50 -19.15
N LYS A 12 23.37 11.36 -19.75
CA LYS A 12 23.20 10.51 -20.95
C LYS A 12 22.45 11.09 -22.14
N ASP A 13 21.70 12.20 -22.04
CA ASP A 13 20.99 12.67 -23.23
C ASP A 13 20.74 14.20 -23.30
N SER A 14 21.81 14.95 -23.58
CA SER A 14 21.73 16.40 -23.85
C SER A 14 20.72 16.73 -24.96
N GLN A 15 20.50 15.81 -25.91
CA GLN A 15 19.56 15.96 -27.02
C GLN A 15 18.11 15.93 -26.54
N ILE A 16 17.75 15.04 -25.60
CA ILE A 16 16.39 14.97 -25.04
C ILE A 16 16.05 16.26 -24.28
N LYS A 17 16.99 16.77 -23.49
CA LYS A 17 16.82 18.05 -22.80
C LYS A 17 16.62 19.21 -23.77
N GLU A 18 17.39 19.25 -24.85
CA GLU A 18 17.23 20.25 -25.92
C GLU A 18 15.88 20.11 -26.65
N MET A 19 15.43 18.89 -26.89
CA MET A 19 14.10 18.61 -27.45
C MET A 19 13.00 19.19 -26.55
N TYR A 20 12.98 18.90 -25.26
CA TYR A 20 11.97 19.46 -24.33
C TYR A 20 12.04 20.98 -24.24
N ASN A 21 13.23 21.58 -24.28
CA ASN A 21 13.41 23.03 -24.36
C ASN A 21 12.76 23.59 -25.64
N THR A 22 13.02 22.95 -26.78
CA THR A 22 12.45 23.33 -28.08
C THR A 22 10.93 23.22 -28.08
N VAL A 23 10.36 22.15 -27.53
CA VAL A 23 8.91 21.99 -27.39
C VAL A 23 8.31 23.13 -26.57
N MET A 24 8.92 23.45 -25.41
CA MET A 24 8.45 24.54 -24.55
C MET A 24 8.52 25.91 -25.24
N GLN A 25 9.61 26.18 -25.97
CA GLN A 25 9.77 27.41 -26.73
C GLN A 25 8.73 27.52 -27.85
N ARG A 26 8.54 26.46 -28.64
CA ARG A 26 7.53 26.42 -29.71
C ARG A 26 6.12 26.60 -29.17
N PHE A 27 5.79 25.96 -28.05
CA PHE A 27 4.50 26.13 -27.38
C PHE A 27 4.30 27.58 -26.93
N GLY A 28 5.28 28.18 -26.26
CA GLY A 28 5.24 29.59 -25.85
C GLY A 28 5.09 30.55 -27.03
N GLN A 29 5.89 30.37 -28.09
CA GLN A 29 5.79 31.15 -29.33
C GLN A 29 4.41 31.01 -29.97
N HIS A 30 3.86 29.80 -30.01
CA HIS A 30 2.53 29.56 -30.56
C HIS A 30 1.45 30.29 -29.78
N LEU A 31 1.52 30.29 -28.44
CA LEU A 31 0.56 31.02 -27.62
C LEU A 31 0.64 32.55 -27.81
N MET A 32 1.78 33.06 -28.29
CA MET A 32 1.99 34.48 -28.54
C MET A 32 1.55 34.96 -29.94
N LYS A 33 1.02 34.08 -30.81
CA LYS A 33 0.64 34.41 -32.20
C LYS A 33 -0.62 35.29 -32.36
N GLY A 34 -0.97 36.10 -31.37
CA GLY A 34 -2.02 37.14 -31.51
C GLY A 34 -3.47 36.67 -31.33
N ILE A 35 -3.73 35.39 -31.05
CA ILE A 35 -5.07 34.92 -30.69
C ILE A 35 -5.37 35.34 -29.23
N PRO A 36 -6.43 36.11 -28.94
CA PRO A 36 -6.68 36.68 -27.60
C PRO A 36 -6.69 35.63 -26.48
N ASP A 37 -7.35 34.49 -26.70
CA ASP A 37 -7.40 33.41 -25.72
C ASP A 37 -6.03 32.77 -25.45
N TYR A 38 -5.18 32.70 -26.47
CA TYR A 38 -3.85 32.12 -26.33
C TYR A 38 -2.92 33.07 -25.57
N LEU A 39 -3.01 34.37 -25.85
CA LEU A 39 -2.30 35.40 -25.09
C LEU A 39 -2.70 35.40 -23.62
N LYS A 40 -4.00 35.23 -23.35
CA LYS A 40 -4.53 35.07 -21.99
C LYS A 40 -3.96 33.82 -21.31
N LYS A 41 -3.97 32.66 -21.97
CA LYS A 41 -3.37 31.42 -21.44
C LYS A 41 -1.87 31.58 -21.17
N HIS A 42 -1.13 32.21 -22.09
CA HIS A 42 0.30 32.48 -21.91
C HIS A 42 0.56 33.37 -20.68
N SER A 43 -0.21 34.45 -20.52
CA SER A 43 -0.13 35.34 -19.35
C SER A 43 -0.46 34.58 -18.06
N GLN A 44 -1.49 33.75 -18.05
CA GLN A 44 -1.86 32.93 -16.90
C GLN A 44 -0.76 31.94 -16.50
N LEU A 45 -0.18 31.21 -17.46
CA LEU A 45 0.95 30.29 -17.21
C LEU A 45 2.16 31.03 -16.63
N LYS A 46 2.47 32.23 -17.14
CA LYS A 46 3.55 33.07 -16.61
C LYS A 46 3.29 33.48 -15.15
N ARG A 47 2.05 33.89 -14.83
CA ARG A 47 1.65 34.27 -13.47
C ARG A 47 1.66 33.09 -12.50
N GLN A 48 1.22 31.91 -12.95
CA GLN A 48 1.33 30.67 -12.18
C GLN A 48 2.79 30.32 -11.85
N ASN A 49 3.69 30.47 -12.82
CA ASN A 49 5.12 30.23 -12.60
C ASN A 49 5.72 31.20 -11.57
N VAL A 50 5.34 32.49 -11.64
CA VAL A 50 5.73 33.49 -10.61
C VAL A 50 5.23 33.09 -9.22
N LEU A 51 3.96 32.70 -9.10
CA LEU A 51 3.38 32.19 -7.84
C LEU A 51 4.19 31.02 -7.28
N ILE A 52 4.46 30.00 -8.12
CA ILE A 52 5.21 28.80 -7.71
C ILE A 52 6.61 29.18 -7.22
N ASN A 53 7.36 29.97 -7.99
CA ASN A 53 8.72 30.36 -7.63
C ASN A 53 8.77 31.12 -6.31
N LYS A 54 7.78 31.99 -6.07
CA LYS A 54 7.72 32.76 -4.82
C LYS A 54 7.37 31.89 -3.62
N LEU A 55 6.42 30.95 -3.78
CA LEU A 55 6.14 29.97 -2.73
C LEU A 55 7.38 29.13 -2.41
N VAL A 56 8.12 28.70 -3.42
CA VAL A 56 9.38 27.96 -3.23
C VAL A 56 10.42 28.81 -2.51
N GLU A 57 10.55 30.10 -2.82
CA GLU A 57 11.43 31.02 -2.11
C GLU A 57 11.04 31.14 -0.62
N VAL A 58 9.75 31.34 -0.33
CA VAL A 58 9.22 31.41 1.04
C VAL A 58 9.52 30.12 1.80
N MET A 59 9.23 28.96 1.21
CA MET A 59 9.49 27.66 1.84
C MET A 59 10.98 27.45 2.13
N ARG A 60 11.88 27.87 1.22
CA ARG A 60 13.33 27.82 1.46
C ARG A 60 13.77 28.72 2.62
N GLN A 61 13.17 29.91 2.76
CA GLN A 61 13.46 30.79 3.90
C GLN A 61 12.98 30.17 5.22
N VAL A 62 11.78 29.58 5.24
CA VAL A 62 11.23 28.88 6.41
C VAL A 62 12.07 27.65 6.79
N ALA A 63 12.60 26.92 5.80
CA ALA A 63 13.50 25.80 6.04
C ALA A 63 14.80 26.24 6.75
N LYS A 64 15.36 27.40 6.37
CA LYS A 64 16.55 28.00 7.00
C LYS A 64 16.30 28.61 8.38
N GLU A 65 15.06 28.93 8.72
CA GLU A 65 14.72 29.48 10.04
C GLU A 65 15.10 28.51 11.15
N SER A 66 15.83 28.98 12.16
CA SER A 66 16.18 28.19 13.33
C SER A 66 15.06 28.21 14.36
N GLY A 67 14.92 27.11 15.10
CA GLY A 67 13.95 26.98 16.18
C GLY A 67 12.86 25.96 15.89
N ASN A 68 11.87 25.92 16.80
CA ASN A 68 10.83 24.91 16.79
C ASN A 68 9.80 25.12 15.66
N ARG A 69 8.93 24.11 15.47
CA ARG A 69 7.89 24.15 14.43
C ARG A 69 6.95 25.35 14.56
N LYS A 70 6.62 25.77 15.78
CA LYS A 70 5.74 26.93 16.03
C LYS A 70 6.36 28.21 15.45
N LYS A 71 7.63 28.49 15.75
CA LYS A 71 8.37 29.63 15.21
C LYS A 71 8.47 29.59 13.67
N LYS A 72 8.68 28.40 13.10
CA LYS A 72 8.67 28.21 11.63
C LYS A 72 7.30 28.51 11.01
N ILE A 73 6.20 28.13 11.67
CA ILE A 73 4.83 28.48 11.23
C ILE A 73 4.62 30.00 11.30
N GLU A 74 4.97 30.65 12.41
CA GLU A 74 4.86 32.11 12.55
C GLU A 74 5.67 32.83 11.44
N ARG A 75 6.88 32.34 11.14
CA ARG A 75 7.71 32.86 10.04
C ARG A 75 7.05 32.65 8.67
N LEU A 76 6.48 31.48 8.41
CA LEU A 76 5.75 31.20 7.17
C LEU A 76 4.58 32.18 6.99
N GLN A 77 3.75 32.34 8.01
CA GLN A 77 2.59 33.22 7.99
C GLN A 77 3.01 34.68 7.78
N ALA A 78 4.06 35.14 8.47
CA ALA A 78 4.60 36.49 8.31
C ALA A 78 5.15 36.76 6.89
N LEU A 79 5.86 35.79 6.29
CA LEU A 79 6.38 35.91 4.93
C LEU A 79 5.25 35.98 3.89
N LEU A 80 4.22 35.14 4.05
CA LEU A 80 3.04 35.12 3.20
C LEU A 80 2.19 36.39 3.35
N ALA A 81 2.15 36.99 4.54
CA ALA A 81 1.45 38.26 4.79
C ALA A 81 2.26 39.50 4.40
N SER A 82 3.54 39.35 4.04
CA SER A 82 4.42 40.49 3.80
C SER A 82 3.96 41.36 2.62
N THR A 83 4.22 42.68 2.72
CA THR A 83 3.89 43.63 1.66
C THR A 83 4.64 43.31 0.36
N GLU A 84 5.86 42.77 0.44
CA GLU A 84 6.63 42.32 -0.72
C GLU A 84 5.96 41.14 -1.45
N PHE A 85 5.47 40.15 -0.69
CA PHE A 85 4.70 39.04 -1.25
C PHE A 85 3.37 39.50 -1.85
N SER A 86 2.71 40.45 -1.18
CA SER A 86 1.44 41.04 -1.63
C SER A 86 1.57 41.89 -2.90
N LYS A 87 2.58 42.78 -2.98
CA LYS A 87 2.90 43.61 -4.15
C LYS A 87 3.27 42.78 -5.38
N GLN A 88 3.83 41.59 -5.16
CA GLN A 88 4.20 40.63 -6.20
C GLN A 88 3.05 39.66 -6.56
N MET A 89 1.80 40.00 -6.23
CA MET A 89 0.54 39.34 -6.63
C MET A 89 0.12 38.08 -5.88
N LEU A 90 0.00 38.07 -4.54
CA LEU A 90 -0.29 36.80 -3.84
C LEU A 90 -1.30 36.80 -2.68
N SER A 91 -1.60 37.95 -2.06
CA SER A 91 -2.67 38.04 -1.04
C SER A 91 -4.04 38.34 -1.66
N ASN A 92 -4.03 39.20 -2.69
CA ASN A 92 -5.17 39.54 -3.56
C ASN A 92 -4.61 39.80 -4.96
N PHE A 93 -4.89 38.92 -5.93
CA PHE A 93 -4.41 39.04 -7.30
C PHE A 93 -5.51 38.75 -8.32
N ASP A 94 -5.37 39.27 -9.54
CA ASP A 94 -6.32 38.98 -10.63
C ASP A 94 -6.48 37.47 -10.80
N PRO A 95 -7.69 36.91 -10.84
CA PRO A 95 -7.86 35.46 -10.79
C PRO A 95 -6.98 34.68 -11.76
N ILE A 96 -6.27 33.66 -11.25
CA ILE A 96 -5.53 32.70 -12.08
C ILE A 96 -6.03 31.28 -11.83
N PRO A 97 -5.98 30.39 -12.84
CA PRO A 97 -6.21 28.96 -12.61
C PRO A 97 -5.21 28.42 -11.58
N LEU A 98 -5.65 27.59 -10.66
CA LEU A 98 -4.77 26.89 -9.73
C LEU A 98 -3.97 25.82 -10.50
N PRO A 99 -2.63 25.76 -10.41
CA PRO A 99 -1.84 24.83 -11.22
C PRO A 99 -2.26 23.36 -11.08
N ILE A 100 -2.53 22.90 -9.86
CA ILE A 100 -2.88 21.49 -9.57
C ILE A 100 -4.30 21.12 -10.02
N GLN A 101 -5.19 22.11 -10.20
CA GLN A 101 -6.57 21.90 -10.61
C GLN A 101 -7.08 23.14 -11.38
N PRO A 102 -6.79 23.26 -12.70
CA PRO A 102 -6.99 24.48 -13.48
C PRO A 102 -8.45 24.94 -13.61
N GLU A 103 -9.43 24.08 -13.31
CA GLU A 103 -10.85 24.42 -13.27
C GLU A 103 -11.16 25.41 -12.14
N ILE A 104 -10.36 25.38 -11.07
CA ILE A 104 -10.51 26.25 -9.91
C ILE A 104 -9.67 27.50 -10.11
N LYS A 105 -10.31 28.66 -10.05
CA LYS A 105 -9.64 29.96 -10.07
C LYS A 105 -9.41 30.44 -8.64
N ILE A 106 -8.18 30.85 -8.37
CA ILE A 106 -7.76 31.42 -7.10
C ILE A 106 -7.51 32.92 -7.27
N ASN A 107 -7.73 33.69 -6.22
CA ASN A 107 -7.48 35.14 -6.18
C ASN A 107 -6.65 35.58 -4.97
N GLY A 108 -6.23 34.65 -4.11
CA GLY A 108 -5.40 34.96 -2.95
C GLY A 108 -4.97 33.71 -2.18
N LEU A 109 -3.98 33.88 -1.32
CA LEU A 109 -3.62 32.93 -0.26
C LEU A 109 -4.10 33.49 1.08
N ILE A 110 -4.40 32.61 2.05
CA ILE A 110 -4.85 32.97 3.40
C ILE A 110 -3.70 32.68 4.39
N PRO A 111 -2.84 33.66 4.71
CA PRO A 111 -1.62 33.43 5.49
C PRO A 111 -1.89 32.82 6.87
N GLU A 112 -2.89 33.32 7.59
CA GLU A 112 -3.23 32.90 8.95
C GLU A 112 -3.66 31.42 9.05
N LYS A 113 -4.12 30.82 7.94
CA LYS A 113 -4.48 29.40 7.88
C LYS A 113 -3.31 28.50 7.42
N ALA A 114 -2.18 29.08 7.04
CA ALA A 114 -1.01 28.32 6.64
C ALA A 114 -0.36 27.61 7.85
N SER A 115 0.08 26.37 7.65
CA SER A 115 0.75 25.59 8.69
C SER A 115 1.80 24.65 8.11
N ILE A 116 2.53 23.93 8.97
CA ILE A 116 3.61 23.02 8.59
C ILE A 116 3.34 21.65 9.21
N PHE A 117 3.39 20.59 8.40
CA PHE A 117 3.21 19.22 8.89
C PHE A 117 4.41 18.75 9.72
N LYS A 118 4.18 17.75 10.58
CA LYS A 118 5.24 17.10 11.38
C LYS A 118 6.04 16.13 10.51
N SER A 119 6.95 16.64 9.69
CA SER A 119 7.85 15.83 8.85
C SER A 119 9.22 16.50 8.70
N ALA A 120 10.26 15.70 8.45
CA ALA A 120 11.63 16.17 8.26
C ALA A 120 11.77 17.16 7.09
N LEU A 121 10.98 16.97 6.02
CA LEU A 121 10.98 17.84 4.84
C LEU A 121 10.10 19.08 4.98
N LEU A 122 9.47 19.29 6.14
CA LEU A 122 8.66 20.47 6.48
C LEU A 122 7.63 20.88 5.40
N PRO A 123 6.77 19.96 4.90
CA PRO A 123 5.79 20.32 3.90
C PRO A 123 4.76 21.30 4.47
N CYS A 124 4.37 22.27 3.66
CA CYS A 124 3.55 23.40 4.07
C CYS A 124 2.09 23.19 3.64
N ARG A 125 1.15 23.26 4.58
CA ARG A 125 -0.28 23.37 4.30
C ARG A 125 -0.59 24.81 3.94
N LEU A 126 -1.04 25.06 2.72
CA LEU A 126 -1.40 26.39 2.21
C LEU A 126 -2.88 26.41 1.85
N VAL A 127 -3.58 27.49 2.21
CA VAL A 127 -5.00 27.67 1.90
C VAL A 127 -5.16 28.81 0.91
N PHE A 128 -5.72 28.51 -0.25
CA PHE A 128 -6.05 29.48 -1.27
C PHE A 128 -7.52 29.91 -1.16
N ARG A 129 -7.77 31.19 -1.42
CA ARG A 129 -9.12 31.71 -1.63
C ARG A 129 -9.49 31.57 -3.10
N THR A 130 -10.61 30.92 -3.37
CA THR A 130 -11.16 30.80 -4.74
C THR A 130 -11.98 32.04 -5.11
N THR A 131 -12.26 32.20 -6.40
CA THR A 131 -13.18 33.24 -6.88
C THR A 131 -14.62 33.05 -6.41
N GLU A 132 -14.96 31.85 -5.93
CA GLU A 132 -16.26 31.53 -5.31
C GLU A 132 -16.26 31.78 -3.79
N ASN A 133 -15.22 32.42 -3.25
CA ASN A 133 -15.02 32.64 -1.81
C ASN A 133 -15.01 31.34 -0.99
N LYS A 134 -14.56 30.24 -1.58
CA LYS A 134 -14.29 28.97 -0.89
C LYS A 134 -12.80 28.83 -0.62
N ASP A 135 -12.48 28.05 0.41
CA ASP A 135 -11.10 27.67 0.71
C ASP A 135 -10.70 26.45 -0.12
N TYR A 136 -9.52 26.49 -0.73
CA TYR A 136 -8.89 25.32 -1.36
C TYR A 136 -7.54 25.07 -0.71
N THR A 137 -7.39 23.93 -0.05
CA THR A 137 -6.18 23.58 0.69
C THR A 137 -5.26 22.71 -0.15
N VAL A 138 -3.97 23.05 -0.19
CA VAL A 138 -2.92 22.22 -0.78
C VAL A 138 -1.81 21.96 0.24
N ILE A 139 -1.06 20.90 0.00
CA ILE A 139 0.24 20.65 0.62
C ILE A 139 1.29 21.01 -0.41
N ALA A 140 2.11 22.02 -0.12
CA ALA A 140 3.28 22.37 -0.90
C ALA A 140 4.50 21.64 -0.34
N LYS A 141 5.15 20.82 -1.17
CA LYS A 141 6.35 20.06 -0.81
C LYS A 141 7.59 20.66 -1.49
N THR A 142 8.71 20.66 -0.77
CA THR A 142 10.04 21.05 -1.29
C THR A 142 11.10 20.06 -0.82
N GLY A 143 12.02 19.71 -1.72
CA GLY A 143 13.04 18.69 -1.48
C GLY A 143 12.60 17.26 -1.80
N ASP A 144 11.44 17.08 -2.42
CA ASP A 144 10.81 15.79 -2.72
C ASP A 144 10.42 15.73 -4.21
N ASP A 145 10.60 14.58 -4.87
CA ASP A 145 10.26 14.38 -6.28
C ASP A 145 8.89 13.72 -6.41
N LEU A 146 7.86 14.52 -6.69
CA LEU A 146 6.48 14.04 -6.71
C LEU A 146 6.07 13.36 -8.02
N ARG A 147 6.99 13.13 -8.97
CA ARG A 147 6.66 12.44 -10.23
C ARG A 147 6.13 11.02 -9.99
N GLN A 148 6.66 10.33 -8.99
CA GLN A 148 6.19 8.99 -8.62
C GLN A 148 4.76 9.02 -8.09
N ASP A 149 4.47 9.84 -7.07
CA ASP A 149 3.12 10.03 -6.54
C ASP A 149 2.14 10.50 -7.61
N GLN A 150 2.56 11.43 -8.48
CA GLN A 150 1.74 11.93 -9.58
C GLN A 150 1.37 10.82 -10.55
N LEU A 151 2.32 9.98 -10.97
CA LEU A 151 2.04 8.84 -11.85
C LEU A 151 1.05 7.87 -11.18
N ILE A 152 1.30 7.51 -9.92
CA ILE A 152 0.45 6.55 -9.22
C ILE A 152 -0.98 7.06 -9.07
N LEU A 153 -1.16 8.33 -8.71
CA LEU A 153 -2.51 8.90 -8.58
C LEU A 153 -3.20 9.10 -9.92
N GLN A 154 -2.47 9.36 -11.00
CA GLN A 154 -3.04 9.34 -12.35
C GLN A 154 -3.54 7.94 -12.72
N ILE A 155 -2.78 6.89 -12.37
CA ILE A 155 -3.22 5.51 -12.59
C ILE A 155 -4.40 5.13 -11.69
N ILE A 156 -4.41 5.54 -10.41
CA ILE A 156 -5.56 5.34 -9.51
C ILE A 156 -6.80 6.05 -10.08
N SER A 157 -6.66 7.28 -10.57
CA SER A 157 -7.76 8.03 -11.21
C SER A 157 -8.28 7.34 -12.48
N LEU A 158 -7.38 6.74 -13.27
CA LEU A 158 -7.77 5.94 -14.42
C LEU A 158 -8.53 4.68 -13.99
N MET A 159 -7.99 3.91 -13.05
CA MET A 159 -8.62 2.69 -12.52
C MET A 159 -10.01 3.00 -11.95
N ASP A 160 -10.15 4.09 -11.18
CA ASP A 160 -11.43 4.57 -10.66
C ASP A 160 -12.44 4.84 -11.78
N LYS A 161 -12.04 5.55 -12.85
CA LYS A 161 -12.91 5.80 -14.02
C LYS A 161 -13.30 4.51 -14.74
N LEU A 162 -12.38 3.57 -14.90
CA LEU A 162 -12.67 2.27 -15.54
C LEU A 162 -13.67 1.46 -14.70
N LEU A 163 -13.52 1.44 -13.39
CA LEU A 163 -14.45 0.78 -12.48
C LEU A 163 -15.83 1.45 -12.51
N GLN A 164 -15.89 2.78 -12.53
CA GLN A 164 -17.15 3.53 -12.65
C GLN A 164 -17.85 3.29 -13.99
N GLN A 165 -17.11 3.08 -15.09
CA GLN A 165 -17.70 2.69 -16.39
C GLN A 165 -18.39 1.33 -16.34
N GLU A 166 -17.91 0.44 -15.46
CA GLU A 166 -18.52 -0.85 -15.16
C GLU A 166 -19.59 -0.75 -14.06
N ASN A 167 -20.03 0.46 -13.71
CA ASN A 167 -20.98 0.79 -12.63
C ASN A 167 -20.50 0.39 -11.22
N LEU A 168 -19.19 0.29 -11.02
CA LEU A 168 -18.58 -0.02 -9.73
C LEU A 168 -17.90 1.21 -9.12
N ASP A 169 -18.66 2.01 -8.38
CA ASP A 169 -18.11 3.13 -7.60
C ASP A 169 -17.58 2.64 -6.24
N LEU A 170 -16.26 2.47 -6.15
CA LEU A 170 -15.56 2.04 -4.94
C LEU A 170 -15.24 3.19 -3.97
N LYS A 171 -15.76 4.40 -4.20
CA LYS A 171 -15.55 5.56 -3.31
C LYS A 171 -14.06 5.89 -3.09
N LEU A 172 -13.25 5.70 -4.12
CA LEU A 172 -11.82 6.01 -4.12
C LEU A 172 -11.58 7.51 -3.97
N THR A 173 -10.40 7.88 -3.48
CA THR A 173 -9.98 9.29 -3.31
C THR A 173 -8.73 9.58 -4.14
N PRO A 174 -8.82 9.66 -5.49
CA PRO A 174 -7.69 10.02 -6.35
C PRO A 174 -7.40 11.53 -6.24
N TYR A 175 -6.78 11.96 -5.13
CA TYR A 175 -6.43 13.35 -4.90
C TYR A 175 -5.39 13.84 -5.90
N ASN A 176 -5.47 15.11 -6.30
CA ASN A 176 -4.58 15.65 -7.33
C ASN A 176 -3.15 15.81 -6.79
N VAL A 177 -2.15 15.49 -7.62
CA VAL A 177 -0.73 15.77 -7.40
C VAL A 177 -0.15 16.40 -8.65
N LEU A 178 0.64 17.45 -8.46
CA LEU A 178 1.37 18.11 -9.54
C LEU A 178 2.81 18.40 -9.11
N ALA A 179 3.77 17.72 -9.71
CA ALA A 179 5.16 18.12 -9.68
C ALA A 179 5.33 19.43 -10.45
N THR A 180 5.91 20.44 -9.80
CA THR A 180 6.24 21.73 -10.42
C THR A 180 7.72 21.80 -10.84
N SER A 181 8.56 20.95 -10.23
CA SER A 181 9.93 20.64 -10.64
C SER A 181 10.29 19.22 -10.16
N CYS A 182 11.52 18.77 -10.36
CA CYS A 182 12.05 17.52 -9.80
C CYS A 182 12.26 17.55 -8.26
N LYS A 183 12.00 18.69 -7.59
CA LYS A 183 12.18 18.85 -6.14
C LYS A 183 11.02 19.58 -5.47
N THR A 184 9.98 19.95 -6.21
CA THR A 184 8.89 20.76 -5.69
C THR A 184 7.57 20.35 -6.33
N GLY A 185 6.48 20.47 -5.58
CA GLY A 185 5.16 20.24 -6.14
C GLY A 185 4.05 20.50 -5.14
N PHE A 186 2.83 20.32 -5.62
CA PHE A 186 1.61 20.44 -4.84
C PHE A 186 0.90 19.09 -4.75
N VAL A 187 0.28 18.85 -3.61
CA VAL A 187 -0.63 17.74 -3.34
C VAL A 187 -1.95 18.35 -2.86
N GLN A 188 -3.08 17.89 -3.37
CA GLN A 188 -4.38 18.29 -2.88
C GLN A 188 -4.54 17.80 -1.44
N PHE A 189 -4.94 18.68 -0.53
CA PHE A 189 -5.22 18.27 0.84
C PHE A 189 -6.66 17.76 0.96
N ILE A 190 -6.81 16.54 1.47
CA ILE A 190 -8.09 15.94 1.82
C ILE A 190 -8.22 15.94 3.33
N GLU A 191 -9.30 16.54 3.84
CA GLU A 191 -9.58 16.54 5.28
C GLU A 191 -9.81 15.11 5.78
N SER A 192 -8.85 14.62 6.54
CA SER A 192 -8.72 13.22 6.93
C SER A 192 -7.78 13.07 8.12
N THR A 193 -7.83 11.91 8.76
CA THR A 193 -7.01 11.54 9.91
C THR A 193 -6.26 10.25 9.60
N ALA A 194 -4.98 10.16 9.96
CA ALA A 194 -4.24 8.91 9.80
C ALA A 194 -4.85 7.80 10.66
N VAL A 195 -4.85 6.56 10.16
CA VAL A 195 -5.39 5.42 10.91
C VAL A 195 -4.61 5.24 12.23
N ALA A 196 -3.30 5.50 12.24
CA ALA A 196 -2.50 5.52 13.47
C ALA A 196 -3.06 6.49 14.53
N ASP A 197 -3.39 7.72 14.12
CA ASP A 197 -3.96 8.75 14.99
C ASP A 197 -5.41 8.43 15.39
N VAL A 198 -6.19 7.79 14.50
CA VAL A 198 -7.54 7.31 14.82
C VAL A 198 -7.49 6.30 15.95
N LEU A 199 -6.57 5.34 15.87
CA LEU A 199 -6.41 4.30 16.89
C LEU A 199 -5.88 4.87 18.21
N SER A 200 -4.93 5.81 18.16
CA SER A 200 -4.41 6.42 19.39
C SER A 200 -5.45 7.27 20.12
N ASN A 201 -6.33 7.95 19.39
CA ASN A 201 -7.30 8.88 19.96
C ASN A 201 -8.64 8.23 20.33
N GLU A 202 -9.12 7.30 19.50
CA GLU A 202 -10.47 6.70 19.63
C GLU A 202 -10.44 5.19 19.93
N GLY A 203 -9.26 4.56 19.91
CA GLY A 203 -9.05 3.13 20.17
C GLY A 203 -9.37 2.21 18.99
N SER A 204 -10.34 2.56 18.13
CA SER A 204 -10.69 1.75 16.95
C SER A 204 -11.30 2.60 15.83
N ILE A 205 -11.25 2.09 14.59
CA ILE A 205 -11.92 2.69 13.43
C ILE A 205 -13.43 2.80 13.65
N GLN A 206 -14.05 1.77 14.26
CA GLN A 206 -15.49 1.78 14.55
C GLN A 206 -15.86 2.87 15.56
N ASN A 207 -15.05 3.09 16.60
CA ASN A 207 -15.29 4.15 17.57
C ASN A 207 -15.21 5.53 16.91
N PHE A 208 -14.22 5.74 16.03
CA PHE A 208 -14.09 6.96 15.24
C PHE A 208 -15.34 7.22 14.38
N PHE A 209 -15.85 6.21 13.67
CA PHE A 209 -17.08 6.37 12.89
C PHE A 209 -18.31 6.57 13.77
N ARG A 210 -18.44 5.87 14.90
CA ARG A 210 -19.55 6.05 15.84
C ARG A 210 -19.58 7.45 16.42
N LYS A 211 -18.42 8.06 16.67
CA LYS A 211 -18.29 9.44 17.14
C LYS A 211 -18.72 10.48 16.11
N HIS A 212 -18.33 10.31 14.85
CA HIS A 212 -18.55 11.31 13.81
C HIS A 212 -19.83 11.09 12.98
N SER A 213 -20.37 9.87 12.96
CA SER A 213 -21.55 9.49 12.17
C SER A 213 -22.39 8.41 12.88
N PRO A 214 -22.88 8.69 14.10
CA PRO A 214 -23.72 7.73 14.84
C PRO A 214 -25.06 7.51 14.14
N LYS A 215 -25.54 6.27 14.17
CA LYS A 215 -26.90 5.92 13.76
C LYS A 215 -27.44 4.83 14.68
N GLU A 216 -28.45 5.18 15.48
CA GLU A 216 -29.12 4.22 16.36
C GLU A 216 -29.78 3.09 15.54
N ASN A 217 -29.73 1.86 16.09
CA ASN A 217 -30.28 0.64 15.50
C ASN A 217 -29.64 0.19 14.17
N ALA A 218 -28.57 0.85 13.72
CA ALA A 218 -27.72 0.36 12.64
C ALA A 218 -26.60 -0.55 13.18
N ALA A 219 -26.02 -1.38 12.33
CA ALA A 219 -24.87 -2.22 12.69
C ALA A 219 -23.75 -1.36 13.31
N TYR A 220 -23.21 -1.82 14.45
CA TYR A 220 -22.15 -1.13 15.20
C TYR A 220 -22.51 0.29 15.71
N ASN A 221 -23.78 0.70 15.61
CA ASN A 221 -24.29 2.06 15.83
C ASN A 221 -23.66 3.11 14.89
N ILE A 222 -23.29 2.71 13.68
CA ILE A 222 -22.64 3.55 12.66
C ILE A 222 -23.59 3.73 11.48
N SER A 223 -23.56 4.90 10.83
CA SER A 223 -24.29 5.13 9.59
C SER A 223 -23.96 4.05 8.52
N PRO A 224 -24.96 3.37 7.94
CA PRO A 224 -24.75 2.39 6.88
C PRO A 224 -23.96 2.94 5.68
N ASP A 225 -24.21 4.19 5.28
CA ASP A 225 -23.50 4.83 4.17
C ASP A 225 -21.99 5.00 4.43
N VAL A 226 -21.62 5.25 5.69
CA VAL A 226 -20.22 5.39 6.11
C VAL A 226 -19.53 4.03 6.10
N MET A 227 -20.22 2.99 6.59
CA MET A 227 -19.68 1.64 6.58
C MET A 227 -19.56 1.08 5.15
N ASP A 228 -20.56 1.31 4.29
CA ASP A 228 -20.52 0.97 2.86
C ASP A 228 -19.35 1.68 2.15
N THR A 229 -19.18 2.99 2.39
CA THR A 229 -18.06 3.77 1.84
C THR A 229 -16.70 3.22 2.32
N TYR A 230 -16.61 2.84 3.59
CA TYR A 230 -15.40 2.26 4.17
C TYR A 230 -15.05 0.89 3.57
N VAL A 231 -16.03 0.01 3.43
CA VAL A 231 -15.86 -1.31 2.81
C VAL A 231 -15.45 -1.17 1.34
N LYS A 232 -16.13 -0.32 0.58
CA LYS A 232 -15.85 -0.05 -0.83
C LYS A 232 -14.46 0.53 -1.07
N SER A 233 -14.10 1.57 -0.33
CA SER A 233 -12.81 2.22 -0.49
C SER A 233 -11.66 1.31 -0.04
N SER A 234 -11.84 0.54 1.04
CA SER A 234 -10.88 -0.48 1.46
C SER A 234 -10.67 -1.54 0.37
N ALA A 235 -11.74 -2.08 -0.22
CA ALA A 235 -11.64 -3.09 -1.27
C ALA A 235 -10.89 -2.55 -2.50
N GLY A 236 -11.26 -1.34 -2.96
CA GLY A 236 -10.62 -0.71 -4.11
C GLY A 236 -9.13 -0.46 -3.89
N TYR A 237 -8.75 0.15 -2.76
CA TYR A 237 -7.33 0.38 -2.47
C TYR A 237 -6.53 -0.91 -2.23
N CYS A 238 -7.10 -1.95 -1.62
CA CYS A 238 -6.44 -3.25 -1.49
C CYS A 238 -6.07 -3.83 -2.87
N VAL A 239 -7.02 -3.87 -3.81
CA VAL A 239 -6.77 -4.37 -5.16
C VAL A 239 -5.78 -3.50 -5.92
N ILE A 240 -5.97 -2.17 -5.90
CA ILE A 240 -5.12 -1.24 -6.66
C ILE A 240 -3.68 -1.26 -6.12
N THR A 241 -3.49 -1.26 -4.80
CA THR A 241 -2.14 -1.30 -4.21
C THR A 241 -1.45 -2.64 -4.42
N TYR A 242 -2.19 -3.75 -4.45
CA TYR A 242 -1.67 -5.05 -4.87
C TYR A 242 -1.19 -5.02 -6.33
N LEU A 243 -2.01 -4.51 -7.26
CA LEU A 243 -1.68 -4.41 -8.68
C LEU A 243 -0.45 -3.54 -8.91
N LEU A 244 -0.41 -2.35 -8.31
CA LEU A 244 0.70 -1.41 -8.44
C LEU A 244 1.92 -1.79 -7.59
N GLY A 245 1.81 -2.84 -6.76
CA GLY A 245 2.87 -3.30 -5.87
C GLY A 245 3.35 -2.21 -4.91
N VAL A 246 2.43 -1.45 -4.32
CA VAL A 246 2.76 -0.35 -3.39
C VAL A 246 3.30 -0.93 -2.09
N GLY A 247 4.52 -0.53 -1.73
CA GLY A 247 5.20 -0.92 -0.48
C GLY A 247 5.03 0.09 0.65
N ASP A 248 5.69 -0.17 1.77
CA ASP A 248 5.75 0.72 2.94
C ASP A 248 4.35 1.17 3.43
N ARG A 249 3.41 0.23 3.45
CA ARG A 249 2.06 0.48 3.97
C ARG A 249 2.06 0.26 5.49
N HIS A 250 2.01 1.36 6.22
CA HIS A 250 1.80 1.43 7.66
C HIS A 250 0.63 2.37 7.97
N LEU A 251 0.16 2.38 9.21
CA LEU A 251 -1.08 3.06 9.62
C LEU A 251 -1.02 4.60 9.49
N ASP A 252 0.17 5.20 9.39
CA ASP A 252 0.32 6.64 9.09
C ASP A 252 0.14 6.97 7.60
N ASN A 253 0.37 5.99 6.71
CA ASN A 253 0.18 6.13 5.25
C ASN A 253 -1.25 5.75 4.81
N LEU A 254 -2.11 5.37 5.75
CA LEU A 254 -3.53 5.12 5.55
C LEU A 254 -4.30 6.27 6.19
N LEU A 255 -5.04 7.02 5.39
CA LEU A 255 -5.87 8.12 5.86
C LEU A 255 -7.34 7.72 5.80
N LEU A 256 -8.11 8.24 6.77
CA LEU A 256 -9.52 7.97 6.92
C LEU A 256 -10.30 9.29 7.03
N THR A 257 -11.37 9.42 6.25
CA THR A 257 -12.30 10.56 6.36
C THR A 257 -13.43 10.25 7.33
N THR A 258 -14.07 11.29 7.86
CA THR A 258 -15.28 11.14 8.70
C THR A 258 -16.47 10.54 7.94
N LYS A 259 -16.42 10.51 6.60
CA LYS A 259 -17.43 9.91 5.72
C LYS A 259 -17.17 8.45 5.38
N GLY A 260 -16.09 7.86 5.90
CA GLY A 260 -15.75 6.47 5.70
C GLY A 260 -14.73 6.21 4.60
N ASN A 261 -14.29 7.19 3.81
CA ASN A 261 -13.29 6.94 2.77
C ASN A 261 -11.95 6.58 3.42
N LEU A 262 -11.46 5.37 3.15
CA LEU A 262 -10.09 4.96 3.41
C LEU A 262 -9.27 5.16 2.14
N PHE A 263 -8.11 5.81 2.24
CA PHE A 263 -7.24 6.01 1.10
C PHE A 263 -5.76 6.03 1.50
N HIS A 264 -4.92 5.67 0.55
CA HIS A 264 -3.47 5.57 0.76
C HIS A 264 -2.80 6.87 0.33
N VAL A 265 -1.78 7.28 1.08
CA VAL A 265 -0.91 8.42 0.76
C VAL A 265 0.55 7.98 0.74
N ASP A 266 1.42 8.85 0.20
CA ASP A 266 2.86 8.65 0.09
C ASP A 266 3.22 7.38 -0.71
N PHE A 267 3.48 7.53 -2.00
CA PHE A 267 3.79 6.38 -2.87
C PHE A 267 5.30 6.22 -3.11
N GLY A 268 6.13 6.45 -2.08
CA GLY A 268 7.59 6.35 -2.17
C GLY A 268 8.15 4.97 -2.54
N TYR A 269 7.37 3.90 -2.41
CA TYR A 269 7.74 2.54 -2.81
C TYR A 269 6.65 1.90 -3.67
N ILE A 270 6.98 1.54 -4.91
CA ILE A 270 6.06 0.92 -5.89
C ILE A 270 6.67 -0.29 -6.59
N LEU A 271 5.87 -0.99 -7.39
CA LEU A 271 6.31 -2.11 -8.23
C LEU A 271 7.04 -3.21 -7.42
N GLY A 272 6.53 -3.49 -6.22
CA GLY A 272 6.99 -4.56 -5.33
C GLY A 272 8.16 -4.21 -4.43
N ARG A 273 8.65 -2.96 -4.48
CA ARG A 273 9.66 -2.47 -3.54
C ARG A 273 9.04 -2.22 -2.17
N ASP A 274 9.81 -2.50 -1.13
CA ASP A 274 9.40 -2.26 0.26
C ASP A 274 10.67 -2.15 1.12
N PRO A 275 10.70 -1.26 2.13
CA PRO A 275 11.80 -1.21 3.08
C PRO A 275 11.87 -2.45 3.97
N LYS A 276 10.76 -3.17 4.15
CA LYS A 276 10.69 -4.39 4.96
C LYS A 276 10.99 -5.63 4.12
N PRO A 277 11.78 -6.59 4.64
CA PRO A 277 11.96 -7.88 3.97
C PRO A 277 10.64 -8.66 4.01
N PHE A 278 10.29 -9.31 2.88
CA PHE A 278 9.09 -10.14 2.72
C PHE A 278 7.76 -9.40 2.99
N PRO A 279 7.46 -8.33 2.26
CA PRO A 279 6.20 -7.62 2.43
C PRO A 279 5.01 -8.54 2.09
N PRO A 280 3.89 -8.44 2.83
CA PRO A 280 2.69 -9.17 2.48
C PRO A 280 2.21 -8.72 1.09
N PRO A 281 1.70 -9.65 0.26
CA PRO A 281 1.31 -9.35 -1.11
C PRO A 281 0.09 -8.41 -1.15
N MET A 282 -0.91 -8.66 -0.29
CA MET A 282 -2.08 -7.81 -0.12
C MET A 282 -1.90 -6.91 1.10
N LYS A 283 -2.23 -5.62 0.95
CA LYS A 283 -2.09 -4.61 2.00
C LYS A 283 -3.40 -4.45 2.75
N LEU A 284 -3.68 -5.41 3.63
CA LEU A 284 -4.83 -5.42 4.53
C LEU A 284 -4.32 -5.49 5.97
N SER A 285 -4.64 -4.50 6.80
CA SER A 285 -4.24 -4.48 8.22
C SER A 285 -5.31 -5.12 9.13
N LYS A 286 -4.90 -5.50 10.34
CA LYS A 286 -5.81 -6.08 11.34
C LYS A 286 -6.87 -5.07 11.74
N GLU A 287 -6.48 -3.82 11.88
CA GLU A 287 -7.35 -2.71 12.27
C GLU A 287 -8.37 -2.40 11.17
N MET A 288 -7.97 -2.58 9.89
CA MET A 288 -8.92 -2.47 8.78
C MET A 288 -10.02 -3.54 8.87
N LEU A 289 -9.61 -4.79 9.12
CA LEU A 289 -10.49 -5.95 9.28
C LEU A 289 -11.42 -5.81 10.49
N GLU A 290 -10.89 -5.37 11.63
CA GLU A 290 -11.68 -5.07 12.83
C GLU A 290 -12.65 -3.90 12.57
N GLY A 291 -12.26 -2.92 11.77
CA GLY A 291 -13.14 -1.85 11.29
C GLY A 291 -14.39 -2.38 10.60
N MET A 292 -14.26 -3.44 9.80
CA MET A 292 -15.36 -4.13 9.13
C MET A 292 -16.15 -5.05 10.06
N GLY A 293 -15.73 -5.24 11.32
CA GLY A 293 -16.37 -6.15 12.26
C GLY A 293 -15.85 -7.59 12.24
N GLY A 294 -14.68 -7.82 11.63
CA GLY A 294 -13.99 -9.11 11.64
C GLY A 294 -14.38 -10.05 10.48
N VAL A 295 -13.69 -11.19 10.38
CA VAL A 295 -13.80 -12.14 9.24
C VAL A 295 -15.20 -12.74 9.05
N ASN A 296 -16.02 -12.76 10.10
CA ASN A 296 -17.36 -13.34 10.09
C ASN A 296 -18.46 -12.30 9.84
N SER A 297 -18.12 -11.02 9.64
CA SER A 297 -19.12 -9.98 9.39
C SER A 297 -19.60 -9.98 7.94
N GLU A 298 -20.83 -9.52 7.72
CA GLU A 298 -21.38 -9.29 6.39
C GLU A 298 -20.52 -8.29 5.61
N GLN A 299 -20.04 -7.24 6.28
CA GLN A 299 -19.19 -6.20 5.69
C GLN A 299 -17.86 -6.77 5.18
N PHE A 300 -17.28 -7.78 5.85
CA PHE A 300 -16.09 -8.44 5.35
C PHE A 300 -16.38 -9.30 4.11
N GLN A 301 -17.53 -9.99 4.07
CA GLN A 301 -17.95 -10.74 2.87
C GLN A 301 -18.19 -9.82 1.66
N ASP A 302 -18.80 -8.65 1.90
CA ASP A 302 -18.94 -7.60 0.89
C ASP A 302 -17.59 -7.08 0.42
N PHE A 303 -16.65 -6.84 1.34
CA PHE A 303 -15.27 -6.46 1.03
C PHE A 303 -14.59 -7.49 0.11
N VAL A 304 -14.67 -8.78 0.44
CA VAL A 304 -14.09 -9.85 -0.40
C VAL A 304 -14.73 -9.85 -1.78
N THR A 305 -16.05 -9.69 -1.84
CA THR A 305 -16.81 -9.61 -3.09
C THR A 305 -16.38 -8.46 -3.97
N LEU A 306 -16.26 -7.27 -3.39
CA LEU A 306 -15.78 -6.09 -4.09
C LEU A 306 -14.33 -6.27 -4.54
N CYS A 307 -13.46 -6.92 -3.76
CA CYS A 307 -12.06 -7.16 -4.15
C CYS A 307 -11.96 -8.01 -5.42
N TYR A 308 -12.57 -9.21 -5.47
CA TYR A 308 -12.44 -10.04 -6.67
C TYR A 308 -13.20 -9.44 -7.86
N THR A 309 -14.33 -8.76 -7.64
CA THR A 309 -15.07 -8.07 -8.71
C THR A 309 -14.23 -6.96 -9.33
N SER A 310 -13.64 -6.10 -8.49
CA SER A 310 -12.75 -5.02 -8.94
C SER A 310 -11.53 -5.57 -9.68
N PHE A 311 -10.95 -6.67 -9.19
CA PHE A 311 -9.82 -7.33 -9.85
C PHE A 311 -10.18 -7.82 -11.25
N LEU A 312 -11.35 -8.45 -11.43
CA LEU A 312 -11.82 -8.89 -12.75
C LEU A 312 -12.05 -7.72 -13.71
N HIS A 313 -12.70 -6.63 -13.28
CA HIS A 313 -12.90 -5.47 -14.14
C HIS A 313 -11.55 -4.84 -14.55
N LEU A 314 -10.62 -4.64 -13.60
CA LEU A 314 -9.30 -4.09 -13.92
C LEU A 314 -8.48 -5.02 -14.83
N ARG A 315 -8.61 -6.34 -14.70
CA ARG A 315 -7.99 -7.33 -15.61
C ARG A 315 -8.43 -7.14 -17.06
N ARG A 316 -9.73 -6.87 -17.30
CA ARG A 316 -10.25 -6.61 -18.66
C ARG A 316 -9.64 -5.37 -19.31
N HIS A 317 -9.18 -4.42 -18.50
CA HIS A 317 -8.51 -3.19 -18.96
C HIS A 317 -6.98 -3.24 -18.81
N ALA A 318 -6.38 -4.40 -18.52
CA ALA A 318 -4.95 -4.51 -18.25
C ALA A 318 -4.08 -3.95 -19.39
N ASN A 319 -4.45 -4.18 -20.66
CA ASN A 319 -3.70 -3.67 -21.81
C ASN A 319 -3.52 -2.15 -21.80
N LEU A 320 -4.56 -1.39 -21.44
CA LEU A 320 -4.47 0.07 -21.36
C LEU A 320 -3.48 0.49 -20.27
N ILE A 321 -3.59 -0.12 -19.09
CA ILE A 321 -2.74 0.18 -17.94
C ILE A 321 -1.27 -0.18 -18.25
N LEU A 322 -1.03 -1.37 -18.81
CA LEU A 322 0.30 -1.84 -19.20
C LEU A 322 0.93 -0.95 -20.27
N ASN A 323 0.16 -0.51 -21.27
CA ASN A 323 0.66 0.41 -22.29
C ASN A 323 1.04 1.78 -21.71
N LEU A 324 0.28 2.30 -20.75
CA LEU A 324 0.64 3.54 -20.07
C LEU A 324 1.93 3.40 -19.28
N PHE A 325 2.14 2.29 -18.56
CA PHE A 325 3.40 2.03 -17.87
C PHE A 325 4.57 1.83 -18.85
N SER A 326 4.33 1.22 -20.02
CA SER A 326 5.35 1.09 -21.08
C SER A 326 5.86 2.45 -21.56
N LEU A 327 4.98 3.45 -21.66
CA LEU A 327 5.36 4.83 -22.00
C LEU A 327 6.15 5.54 -20.89
N MET A 328 6.15 5.01 -19.66
CA MET A 328 6.82 5.61 -18.50
C MET A 328 8.20 5.02 -18.21
N VAL A 329 8.65 4.00 -18.96
CA VAL A 329 9.92 3.30 -18.75
C VAL A 329 11.12 4.26 -18.71
N ASP A 330 11.12 5.28 -19.57
CA ASP A 330 12.19 6.28 -19.67
C ASP A 330 11.91 7.59 -18.89
N ALA A 331 10.85 7.64 -18.07
CA ALA A 331 10.38 8.89 -17.45
C ALA A 331 11.18 9.35 -16.21
N ASN A 332 12.33 8.73 -15.91
CA ASN A 332 13.17 8.99 -14.72
C ASN A 332 12.40 8.99 -13.38
N VAL A 333 11.29 8.23 -13.30
CA VAL A 333 10.56 8.03 -12.04
C VAL A 333 11.39 7.12 -11.14
N PRO A 334 11.66 7.47 -9.87
CA PRO A 334 12.66 6.81 -9.02
C PRO A 334 12.66 5.28 -9.05
N ASP A 335 11.52 4.64 -8.76
CA ASP A 335 11.44 3.18 -8.71
C ASP A 335 11.39 2.51 -10.09
N ILE A 336 10.88 3.20 -11.11
CA ILE A 336 10.88 2.71 -12.50
C ILE A 336 12.30 2.74 -13.06
N ALA A 337 13.03 3.83 -12.82
CA ALA A 337 14.39 4.06 -13.31
C ALA A 337 15.39 3.01 -12.80
N LEU A 338 15.06 2.31 -11.71
CA LEU A 338 15.92 1.31 -11.12
C LEU A 338 15.81 -0.07 -11.79
N GLU A 339 14.64 -0.43 -12.32
CA GLU A 339 14.48 -1.65 -13.14
C GLU A 339 13.51 -1.41 -14.32
N PRO A 340 13.89 -0.55 -15.30
CA PRO A 340 12.98 -0.11 -16.36
C PRO A 340 12.41 -1.28 -17.18
N ASP A 341 13.28 -2.21 -17.58
CA ASP A 341 12.93 -3.38 -18.42
C ASP A 341 11.96 -4.35 -17.73
N LYS A 342 11.88 -4.33 -16.39
CA LYS A 342 11.02 -5.22 -15.60
C LYS A 342 9.74 -4.55 -15.12
N THR A 343 9.62 -3.23 -15.23
CA THR A 343 8.46 -2.46 -14.73
C THR A 343 7.14 -3.00 -15.27
N VAL A 344 7.00 -3.13 -16.59
CA VAL A 344 5.77 -3.60 -17.22
C VAL A 344 5.51 -5.07 -16.86
N LYS A 345 6.56 -5.90 -16.82
CA LYS A 345 6.45 -7.32 -16.50
C LYS A 345 5.96 -7.54 -15.06
N LYS A 346 6.52 -6.82 -14.09
CA LYS A 346 6.08 -6.88 -12.67
C LYS A 346 4.60 -6.54 -12.53
N LEU A 347 4.12 -5.53 -13.26
CA LEU A 347 2.72 -5.15 -13.24
C LEU A 347 1.84 -6.20 -13.93
N GLN A 348 2.27 -6.71 -15.09
CA GLN A 348 1.56 -7.77 -15.83
C GLN A 348 1.39 -9.03 -14.98
N ASP A 349 2.43 -9.43 -14.24
CA ASP A 349 2.40 -10.60 -13.37
C ASP A 349 1.37 -10.46 -12.23
N LYS A 350 1.07 -9.23 -11.78
CA LYS A 350 0.01 -8.96 -10.80
C LYS A 350 -1.39 -9.10 -11.37
N PHE A 351 -1.58 -8.83 -12.66
CA PHE A 351 -2.87 -9.03 -13.31
C PHE A 351 -3.24 -10.50 -13.49
N ARG A 352 -2.26 -11.43 -13.44
CA ARG A 352 -2.47 -12.87 -13.60
C ARG A 352 -3.27 -13.24 -14.85
N LEU A 353 -2.95 -12.60 -15.98
CA LEU A 353 -3.63 -12.80 -17.26
C LEU A 353 -3.51 -14.23 -17.82
N ASP A 354 -2.68 -15.06 -17.18
CA ASP A 354 -2.57 -16.50 -17.40
C ASP A 354 -3.77 -17.30 -16.87
N LEU A 355 -4.55 -16.73 -15.95
CA LEU A 355 -5.70 -17.38 -15.31
C LEU A 355 -7.02 -17.03 -16.02
N THR A 356 -7.97 -17.97 -15.99
CA THR A 356 -9.40 -17.72 -16.27
C THR A 356 -10.02 -16.79 -15.21
N ASP A 357 -11.22 -16.26 -15.46
CA ASP A 357 -11.91 -15.40 -14.50
C ASP A 357 -12.23 -16.15 -13.20
N GLU A 358 -12.64 -17.42 -13.27
CA GLU A 358 -12.90 -18.26 -12.11
C GLU A 358 -11.64 -18.52 -11.27
N GLU A 359 -10.52 -18.85 -11.94
CA GLU A 359 -9.24 -19.05 -11.27
C GLU A 359 -8.70 -17.75 -10.66
N ALA A 360 -8.92 -16.61 -11.32
CA ALA A 360 -8.53 -15.30 -10.84
C ALA A 360 -9.32 -14.89 -9.57
N VAL A 361 -10.61 -15.23 -9.50
CA VAL A 361 -11.42 -15.06 -8.28
C VAL A 361 -10.85 -15.89 -7.15
N GLN A 362 -10.55 -17.18 -7.38
CA GLN A 362 -9.99 -18.04 -6.35
C GLN A 362 -8.59 -17.56 -5.91
N TYR A 363 -7.77 -17.09 -6.85
CA TYR A 363 -6.49 -16.48 -6.56
C TYR A 363 -6.62 -15.26 -5.64
N MET A 364 -7.56 -14.35 -5.93
CA MET A 364 -7.80 -13.17 -5.11
C MET A 364 -8.32 -13.52 -3.72
N LYS A 365 -9.25 -14.49 -3.61
CA LYS A 365 -9.73 -15.00 -2.32
C LYS A 365 -8.59 -15.57 -1.48
N ASN A 366 -7.75 -16.42 -2.08
CA ASN A 366 -6.59 -16.99 -1.38
C ASN A 366 -5.61 -15.92 -0.88
N LEU A 367 -5.38 -14.86 -1.68
CA LEU A 367 -4.55 -13.73 -1.24
C LEU A 367 -5.13 -13.02 -0.01
N ILE A 368 -6.44 -12.79 -0.01
CA ILE A 368 -7.15 -12.17 1.12
C ILE A 368 -7.09 -13.10 2.34
N ASP A 369 -7.32 -14.39 2.17
CA ASP A 369 -7.29 -15.39 3.25
C ASP A 369 -5.92 -15.54 3.88
N VAL A 370 -4.83 -15.50 3.09
CA VAL A 370 -3.47 -15.53 3.62
C VAL A 370 -3.20 -14.28 4.46
N SER A 371 -3.62 -13.11 3.97
CA SER A 371 -3.49 -11.86 4.73
C SER A 371 -4.37 -11.84 5.98
N ALA A 372 -5.64 -12.23 5.89
CA ALA A 372 -6.59 -12.22 7.01
C ALA A 372 -6.33 -13.34 8.02
N GLY A 373 -5.99 -14.54 7.56
CA GLY A 373 -5.72 -15.73 8.39
C GLY A 373 -4.44 -15.59 9.21
N ALA A 374 -3.37 -15.01 8.63
CA ALA A 374 -2.18 -14.66 9.39
C ALA A 374 -2.50 -13.68 10.53
N MET A 375 -3.43 -12.75 10.30
CA MET A 375 -3.89 -11.79 11.30
C MET A 375 -4.83 -12.40 12.34
N PHE A 376 -5.70 -13.33 11.94
CA PHE A 376 -6.59 -14.05 12.87
C PHE A 376 -5.78 -14.92 13.83
N ALA A 377 -4.78 -15.66 13.33
CA ALA A 377 -3.87 -16.43 14.18
C ALA A 377 -3.12 -15.54 15.18
N ALA A 378 -2.61 -14.39 14.73
CA ALA A 378 -1.95 -13.42 15.61
C ALA A 378 -2.91 -12.79 16.64
N TRP A 379 -4.18 -12.58 16.29
CA TRP A 379 -5.21 -12.06 17.19
C TRP A 379 -5.60 -13.08 18.26
N VAL A 380 -5.84 -14.34 17.87
CA VAL A 380 -6.10 -15.44 18.80
C VAL A 380 -4.94 -15.60 19.79
N GLU A 381 -3.69 -15.49 19.30
CA GLU A 381 -2.51 -15.53 20.17
C GLU A 381 -2.44 -14.34 21.16
N GLN A 382 -2.81 -13.13 20.73
CA GLN A 382 -2.90 -11.97 21.62
C GLN A 382 -3.99 -12.11 22.69
N ILE A 383 -5.16 -12.65 22.34
CA ILE A 383 -6.23 -12.95 23.31
C ILE A 383 -5.77 -14.01 24.31
N HIS A 384 -5.11 -15.07 23.85
CA HIS A 384 -4.55 -16.07 24.75
C HIS A 384 -3.50 -15.47 25.71
N LYS A 385 -2.66 -14.55 25.23
CA LYS A 385 -1.69 -13.82 26.07
C LYS A 385 -2.34 -12.88 27.08
N LEU A 386 -3.43 -12.21 26.71
CA LEU A 386 -4.20 -11.34 27.62
C LEU A 386 -4.95 -12.17 28.68
N ALA A 387 -5.57 -13.28 28.27
CA ALA A 387 -6.22 -14.23 29.18
C ALA A 387 -5.23 -14.90 30.15
N GLN A 388 -3.97 -15.10 29.74
CA GLN A 388 -2.88 -15.55 30.62
C GLN A 388 -2.31 -14.42 31.49
N GLY A 389 -2.55 -13.14 31.14
CA GLY A 389 -2.06 -11.97 31.85
C GLY A 389 -2.92 -11.48 33.01
N GLU A 390 -4.22 -11.83 33.05
CA GLU A 390 -5.16 -11.42 34.11
C GLU A 390 -5.41 -12.48 35.21
N GLY A 391 -4.73 -13.62 35.15
CA GLY A 391 -4.86 -14.71 36.12
C GLY A 391 -3.72 -14.82 37.13
N LYS A 392 -3.50 -13.79 37.97
CA LYS A 392 -2.72 -13.94 39.22
C LYS A 392 -3.59 -13.57 40.42
N GLY A 393 -4.54 -14.44 40.71
CA GLY A 393 -5.29 -14.53 41.96
C GLY A 393 -5.48 -16.01 42.29
N GLU A 394 -5.18 -16.36 43.52
CA GLU A 394 -4.98 -17.71 44.07
C GLU A 394 -6.12 -18.71 43.81
N GLY A 395 -5.77 -19.98 43.64
CA GLY A 395 -6.71 -21.11 43.69
C GLY A 395 -6.26 -22.31 42.86
N GLU A 396 -5.77 -23.35 43.53
CA GLU A 396 -5.54 -24.68 42.94
C GLU A 396 -6.83 -25.21 42.29
N GLY A 397 -6.74 -25.57 41.00
CA GLY A 397 -7.83 -26.19 40.25
C GLY A 397 -7.37 -26.54 38.84
N SER A 398 -7.23 -27.84 38.58
CA SER A 398 -6.89 -28.44 37.29
C SER A 398 -7.76 -27.91 36.13
N LEU A 399 -7.15 -27.22 35.17
CA LEU A 399 -7.74 -26.83 33.89
C LEU A 399 -6.91 -27.45 32.76
N GLU A 400 -7.53 -28.34 31.99
CA GLU A 400 -6.99 -28.89 30.74
C GLU A 400 -6.61 -27.75 29.78
N GLN A 401 -5.33 -27.70 29.39
CA GLN A 401 -4.85 -26.78 28.36
C GLN A 401 -5.32 -27.26 26.98
N ALA A 402 -6.12 -26.43 26.28
CA ALA A 402 -6.53 -26.69 24.91
C ALA A 402 -5.33 -26.60 23.93
N PRO A 403 -5.28 -27.43 22.87
CA PRO A 403 -4.14 -27.51 21.96
C PRO A 403 -3.95 -26.23 21.12
N GLN A 404 -2.71 -25.77 21.00
CA GLN A 404 -2.32 -24.66 20.12
C GLN A 404 -2.13 -25.17 18.68
N MET A 405 -2.84 -24.56 17.73
CA MET A 405 -2.77 -24.91 16.31
C MET A 405 -1.75 -24.00 15.61
N LEU A 406 -0.62 -24.56 15.15
CA LEU A 406 0.36 -23.84 14.33
C LEU A 406 0.19 -24.25 12.86
N ILE A 407 -0.17 -23.31 11.97
CA ILE A 407 -0.32 -23.59 10.53
C ILE A 407 0.94 -23.10 9.80
N LEU A 408 1.84 -24.02 9.45
CA LEU A 408 2.91 -23.77 8.49
C LEU A 408 2.40 -24.15 7.10
N SER A 409 2.23 -23.18 6.21
CA SER A 409 1.97 -23.44 4.79
C SER A 409 3.25 -23.16 4.00
N THR A 410 3.70 -24.12 3.21
CA THR A 410 4.83 -23.96 2.29
C THR A 410 4.34 -24.21 0.87
N LEU A 411 4.50 -23.22 -0.01
CA LEU A 411 4.16 -23.33 -1.44
C LEU A 411 5.31 -24.02 -2.16
N VAL A 412 5.10 -25.25 -2.63
CA VAL A 412 5.99 -25.91 -3.61
C VAL A 412 5.14 -26.32 -4.80
N HIS A 413 5.42 -25.71 -5.95
CA HIS A 413 4.74 -25.98 -7.23
C HIS A 413 5.25 -27.30 -7.85
N PRO A 414 4.51 -28.08 -8.67
CA PRO A 414 3.08 -28.08 -8.97
C PRO A 414 2.35 -29.32 -8.39
N ILE A 415 2.67 -29.72 -7.15
CA ILE A 415 1.92 -30.76 -6.43
C ILE A 415 1.56 -30.18 -5.06
N PHE A 416 0.27 -29.86 -4.87
CA PHE A 416 -0.24 -29.40 -3.58
C PHE A 416 -0.09 -30.54 -2.56
N VAL A 417 0.88 -30.40 -1.64
CA VAL A 417 0.93 -31.18 -0.42
C VAL A 417 0.68 -30.21 0.72
N ARG A 418 -0.47 -30.33 1.36
CA ARG A 418 -0.78 -29.58 2.58
C ARG A 418 -0.32 -30.45 3.75
N VAL A 419 0.74 -30.03 4.42
CA VAL A 419 1.23 -30.68 5.64
C VAL A 419 0.76 -29.84 6.82
N VAL A 420 -0.17 -30.38 7.63
CA VAL A 420 -0.59 -29.73 8.88
C VAL A 420 0.08 -30.48 10.03
N VAL A 421 0.90 -29.77 10.81
CA VAL A 421 1.54 -30.33 12.01
C VAL A 421 0.80 -29.80 13.23
N LEU A 422 0.07 -30.68 13.92
CA LEU A 422 -0.54 -30.38 15.20
C LEU A 422 0.47 -30.68 16.31
N LEU A 423 0.78 -29.69 17.14
CA LEU A 423 1.61 -29.85 18.34
C LEU A 423 0.69 -29.83 19.56
N ASN A 424 0.64 -30.94 20.31
CA ASN A 424 -0.11 -30.99 21.56
C ASN A 424 0.80 -30.60 22.74
N ALA A 425 0.24 -29.85 23.70
CA ALA A 425 0.94 -29.45 24.92
C ALA A 425 1.24 -30.65 25.83
N ALA A 426 2.37 -30.57 26.53
CA ALA A 426 3.01 -31.64 27.27
C ALA A 426 2.33 -31.93 28.62
N ASN A 427 2.18 -33.21 28.95
CA ASN A 427 2.48 -33.69 30.31
C ASN A 427 3.97 -34.08 30.37
N ASP A 428 4.54 -34.24 31.57
CA ASP A 428 5.98 -34.36 31.94
C ASP A 428 6.88 -35.39 31.19
N LYS A 429 6.50 -35.88 30.01
CA LYS A 429 7.21 -36.89 29.20
C LYS A 429 7.35 -36.56 27.69
N GLY A 430 7.26 -35.29 27.28
CA GLY A 430 7.62 -34.85 25.91
C GLY A 430 6.45 -34.43 25.01
N TYR A 431 6.79 -33.94 23.80
CA TYR A 431 5.83 -33.43 22.81
C TYR A 431 5.28 -34.57 21.93
N THR A 432 3.98 -34.55 21.65
CA THR A 432 3.36 -35.39 20.60
C THR A 432 3.03 -34.52 19.39
N HIS A 433 3.34 -35.00 18.19
CA HIS A 433 3.03 -34.33 16.92
C HIS A 433 2.10 -35.21 16.08
N THR A 434 1.11 -34.60 15.41
CA THR A 434 0.27 -35.29 14.42
C THR A 434 0.46 -34.61 13.08
N VAL A 435 0.86 -35.40 12.08
CA VAL A 435 0.99 -34.93 10.69
C VAL A 435 -0.30 -35.29 9.96
N LEU A 436 -1.04 -34.29 9.47
CA LEU A 436 -2.14 -34.49 8.55
C LEU A 436 -1.63 -34.16 7.15
N GLU A 437 -1.74 -35.14 6.25
CA GLU A 437 -1.38 -34.99 4.85
C GLU A 437 -2.67 -34.95 4.02
N GLU A 438 -2.91 -33.84 3.32
CA GLU A 438 -4.07 -33.71 2.43
C GLU A 438 -3.63 -34.02 1.00
N VAL A 439 -3.90 -35.24 0.54
CA VAL A 439 -3.70 -35.66 -0.86
C VAL A 439 -5.07 -35.89 -1.48
N LYS A 440 -5.45 -35.04 -2.45
CA LYS A 440 -6.66 -35.14 -3.30
C LYS A 440 -7.84 -35.88 -2.63
N GLY A 441 -8.55 -35.20 -1.74
CA GLY A 441 -9.89 -35.59 -1.30
C GLY A 441 -9.98 -36.70 -0.25
N SER A 442 -8.88 -37.10 0.38
CA SER A 442 -8.89 -38.07 1.50
C SER A 442 -8.07 -37.55 2.68
N ILE A 443 -8.67 -37.46 3.88
CA ILE A 443 -7.95 -37.15 5.13
C ILE A 443 -7.50 -38.48 5.74
N ALA A 444 -6.19 -38.73 5.79
CA ALA A 444 -5.62 -39.84 6.55
C ALA A 444 -5.01 -39.32 7.87
N ARG A 445 -5.46 -39.88 9.01
CA ARG A 445 -4.83 -39.64 10.32
C ARG A 445 -3.77 -40.70 10.56
N ARG A 446 -2.53 -40.30 10.82
CA ARG A 446 -1.49 -41.16 11.40
C ARG A 446 -1.03 -40.59 12.74
N THR A 447 -1.00 -41.44 13.75
CA THR A 447 -0.44 -41.17 15.08
C THR A 447 0.76 -42.09 15.27
N ASP A 448 1.97 -41.53 15.27
CA ASP A 448 3.19 -42.28 15.53
C ASP A 448 3.69 -42.00 16.96
N GLY A 449 4.15 -43.07 17.64
CA GLY A 449 4.40 -43.13 19.08
C GLY A 449 5.70 -42.46 19.56
N LEU A 450 5.85 -42.39 20.89
CA LEU A 450 6.89 -41.69 21.63
C LEU A 450 8.33 -42.07 21.22
N GLU A 451 9.16 -41.05 20.97
CA GLU A 451 10.63 -41.16 21.08
C GLU A 451 11.14 -40.27 22.22
N ASP A 452 11.94 -40.84 23.12
CA ASP A 452 12.57 -40.19 24.27
C ASP A 452 13.65 -39.19 23.82
N PHE A 453 13.47 -37.90 24.09
CA PHE A 453 14.50 -36.87 23.91
C PHE A 453 15.07 -36.47 25.27
N THR A 454 16.33 -36.82 25.55
CA THR A 454 17.09 -36.27 26.69
C THR A 454 17.80 -34.98 26.29
N PRO A 455 17.70 -33.88 27.07
CA PRO A 455 18.29 -32.61 26.69
C PRO A 455 19.79 -32.58 27.02
N ARG A 456 20.65 -32.50 26.01
CA ARG A 456 22.04 -32.04 26.19
C ARG A 456 22.09 -30.52 26.02
N LYS A 457 22.65 -29.85 27.03
CA LYS A 457 23.04 -28.45 26.98
C LYS A 457 24.19 -28.30 25.99
N GLU A 458 23.94 -27.71 24.83
CA GLU A 458 24.88 -26.84 24.09
C GLU A 458 24.16 -26.24 22.86
N ARG A 459 24.50 -25.00 22.52
CA ARG A 459 23.87 -24.21 21.46
C ARG A 459 24.27 -24.76 20.09
N GLU A 460 23.39 -25.50 19.40
CA GLU A 460 23.57 -25.83 17.97
C GLU A 460 22.24 -25.77 17.21
N ALA A 461 22.32 -25.47 15.92
CA ALA A 461 21.21 -25.21 15.01
C ALA A 461 20.19 -26.35 14.96
N TYR A 462 18.90 -26.00 14.93
CA TYR A 462 17.82 -26.97 14.76
C TYR A 462 17.81 -27.51 13.32
N ASN A 463 18.22 -28.76 13.13
CA ASN A 463 17.97 -29.53 11.91
C ASN A 463 16.57 -30.15 12.02
N VAL A 464 15.66 -29.75 11.13
CA VAL A 464 14.34 -30.38 11.02
C VAL A 464 14.46 -31.56 10.07
N ARG A 465 14.38 -32.79 10.61
CA ARG A 465 14.25 -34.01 9.81
C ARG A 465 12.78 -34.29 9.56
N ILE A 466 12.37 -34.31 8.30
CA ILE A 466 11.02 -34.74 7.90
C ILE A 466 11.14 -36.17 7.36
N VAL A 467 10.50 -37.12 8.04
CA VAL A 467 10.42 -38.52 7.60
C VAL A 467 9.13 -38.67 6.79
N LEU A 468 9.24 -38.94 5.50
CA LEU A 468 8.10 -39.21 4.63
C LEU A 468 7.90 -40.73 4.55
N THR A 469 6.83 -41.24 5.17
CA THR A 469 6.46 -42.65 5.13
C THR A 469 5.44 -42.94 4.02
N GLY A 470 5.94 -42.97 2.78
CA GLY A 470 5.23 -43.48 1.60
C GLY A 470 4.78 -42.41 0.62
N VAL A 471 5.09 -42.59 -0.67
CA VAL A 471 4.59 -41.74 -1.77
C VAL A 471 3.65 -42.58 -2.63
N THR A 472 2.39 -42.17 -2.76
CA THR A 472 1.45 -42.76 -3.71
C THR A 472 1.64 -42.14 -5.09
N THR A 473 2.01 -42.95 -6.06
CA THR A 473 2.00 -42.56 -7.48
C THR A 473 0.78 -43.16 -8.16
N SER A 474 0.45 -42.71 -9.38
CA SER A 474 -0.66 -43.25 -10.19
C SER A 474 -0.51 -44.74 -10.57
N GLN A 475 0.57 -45.40 -10.15
CA GLN A 475 0.85 -46.83 -10.37
C GLN A 475 0.94 -47.67 -9.08
N GLY A 476 0.56 -47.12 -7.91
CA GLY A 476 0.51 -47.87 -6.63
C GLY A 476 1.59 -47.48 -5.62
N MET A 477 1.48 -48.07 -4.42
CA MET A 477 2.25 -47.72 -3.22
C MET A 477 3.66 -48.34 -3.25
N ILE A 478 4.71 -47.53 -3.12
CA ILE A 478 6.09 -48.01 -3.00
C ILE A 478 6.51 -47.94 -1.52
N PRO A 479 6.85 -49.05 -0.85
CA PRO A 479 7.33 -49.02 0.53
C PRO A 479 8.79 -48.58 0.59
N GLY A 480 9.10 -47.61 1.44
CA GLY A 480 10.47 -47.21 1.78
C GLY A 480 10.54 -45.87 2.51
N GLU A 481 11.37 -45.80 3.55
CA GLU A 481 11.68 -44.56 4.27
C GLU A 481 12.43 -43.59 3.35
N ARG A 482 11.93 -42.36 3.21
CA ARG A 482 12.60 -41.27 2.51
C ARG A 482 12.84 -40.11 3.46
N TYR A 483 14.05 -39.57 3.45
CA TYR A 483 14.44 -38.46 4.31
C TYR A 483 14.55 -37.18 3.47
N LEU A 484 13.95 -36.10 3.95
CA LEU A 484 14.17 -34.75 3.44
C LEU A 484 15.00 -33.99 4.48
N GLU A 485 16.18 -33.52 4.08
CA GLU A 485 17.07 -32.73 4.93
C GLU A 485 17.11 -31.31 4.36
N LEU A 486 16.50 -30.35 5.06
CA LEU A 486 16.52 -28.94 4.70
C LEU A 486 17.71 -28.29 5.41
N MET A 487 18.79 -28.03 4.68
CA MET A 487 19.86 -27.16 5.16
C MET A 487 19.60 -25.71 4.72
N ASN A 488 19.90 -24.77 5.62
CA ASN A 488 19.81 -23.35 5.34
C ASN A 488 20.71 -22.95 4.15
N SER A 489 20.20 -22.03 3.33
CA SER A 489 20.75 -21.50 2.08
C SER A 489 20.90 -22.53 0.95
N ASP A 490 20.11 -22.32 -0.11
CA ASP A 490 19.99 -23.10 -1.35
C ASP A 490 19.29 -24.46 -1.21
N ALA A 491 18.06 -24.53 -1.75
CA ALA A 491 17.27 -25.75 -1.78
C ALA A 491 17.92 -26.78 -2.71
N VAL A 492 18.58 -27.79 -2.13
CA VAL A 492 19.13 -28.96 -2.86
C VAL A 492 18.23 -30.16 -2.59
N LEU A 493 17.71 -30.77 -3.66
CA LEU A 493 16.98 -32.03 -3.58
C LEU A 493 17.99 -33.18 -3.68
N VAL A 494 18.17 -33.98 -2.62
CA VAL A 494 19.03 -35.18 -2.64
C VAL A 494 18.16 -36.43 -2.71
N TYR A 495 18.36 -37.23 -3.76
CA TYR A 495 17.65 -38.49 -3.97
C TYR A 495 18.56 -39.67 -3.65
N LEU A 496 18.13 -40.55 -2.74
CA LEU A 496 18.79 -41.84 -2.49
C LEU A 496 17.82 -42.96 -2.87
N GLN A 497 18.08 -43.60 -4.00
CA GLN A 497 17.39 -44.83 -4.40
C GLN A 497 18.22 -46.01 -3.92
N LYS A 498 17.63 -46.92 -3.12
CA LYS A 498 18.29 -48.17 -2.73
C LYS A 498 18.62 -48.96 -4.00
N GLY A 499 19.90 -49.07 -4.36
CA GLY A 499 20.40 -49.93 -5.44
C GLY A 499 21.43 -49.33 -6.41
N TYR A 500 21.72 -48.03 -6.37
CA TYR A 500 22.77 -47.42 -7.21
C TYR A 500 23.69 -46.52 -6.38
N HIS A 501 25.00 -46.67 -6.54
CA HIS A 501 26.05 -45.98 -5.78
C HIS A 501 26.41 -44.57 -6.30
N GLU A 502 25.54 -43.89 -7.05
CA GLU A 502 25.81 -42.52 -7.53
C GLU A 502 24.82 -41.49 -6.98
N MET A 503 25.35 -40.51 -6.24
CA MET A 503 24.65 -39.27 -5.91
C MET A 503 24.55 -38.40 -7.16
N LYS A 504 23.32 -38.05 -7.57
CA LYS A 504 23.09 -36.95 -8.52
C LYS A 504 22.54 -35.73 -7.79
N VAL A 505 23.31 -34.66 -7.82
CA VAL A 505 22.90 -33.33 -7.35
C VAL A 505 22.19 -32.63 -8.51
N ILE A 506 20.91 -32.31 -8.34
CA ILE A 506 20.18 -31.43 -9.25
C ILE A 506 20.22 -30.04 -8.62
N ARG A 507 20.97 -29.10 -9.22
CA ARG A 507 20.90 -27.67 -8.91
C ARG A 507 19.82 -27.05 -9.79
N PHE A 508 18.90 -26.30 -9.19
CA PHE A 508 17.96 -25.43 -9.90
C PHE A 508 18.54 -24.03 -10.04
#